data_AF-F9FUC2-F1
#
_entry.id   AF-F9FUC2-F1
#
_cell.length_a   1.000
_cell.length_b   1.000
_cell.length_c   1.000
_cell.angle_alpha   90.00
_cell.angle_beta   90.00
_cell.angle_gamma   90.00
#
_symmetry.space_group_name_H-M   'P 1'
#
loop_
_entity.id
_entity.type
_entity.pdbx_description
1 polymer ?
#
loop_
_entity_poly.entity_id
_entity_poly.type
_entity_poly.pdbx_seq_one_letter_code
_entity_poly.pdbx_strand_id
1 'polypeptide(L)'
;SWVYYSESWVSHLIQNGVIDSYNSAISNHSRINKWDGLSVAQVHWSSPSLGIQSSLHSAIKFMPLWRFETIPRYIRTFNHTLLDLGNEEDLLKVFQAAEPWSDLIQKVSAQLYIPGNNVTVDECMGTARPNCGITKELKLVKGKDKAGASGFKYNKVKSIPTIDGLVAQIAWKDNSLVLFLSTVYSGADDQRTLKRRKKPADKGAQSKPIQETFGDVAIKVIPIPTVSTPYNDE
;
A
#
# COMPACT_ATOMS: atom_id res chain seq x y z
N SER A 1 -2.70 -17.59 15.48
CA SER A 1 -1.35 -17.06 15.24
C SER A 1 -1.22 -16.72 13.75
N TRP A 2 -0.55 -15.62 13.40
CA TRP A 2 -0.32 -15.24 12.00
C TRP A 2 0.50 -16.27 11.22
N VAL A 3 1.34 -17.06 11.91
CA VAL A 3 2.03 -18.22 11.32
C VAL A 3 1.02 -19.23 10.78
N TYR A 4 0.05 -19.64 11.60
CA TYR A 4 -1.02 -20.56 11.19
C TYR A 4 -1.81 -20.04 9.97
N TYR A 5 -2.18 -18.76 9.98
CA TYR A 5 -2.91 -18.16 8.86
C TYR A 5 -2.10 -18.14 7.56
N SER A 6 -0.80 -17.88 7.67
CA SER A 6 0.13 -17.88 6.52
C SER A 6 0.29 -19.30 5.95
N GLU A 7 0.47 -20.31 6.81
CA GLU A 7 0.57 -21.71 6.37
C GLU A 7 -0.73 -22.24 5.75
N SER A 8 -1.87 -21.88 6.35
CA SER A 8 -3.19 -22.23 5.82
C SER A 8 -3.41 -21.61 4.44
N TRP A 9 -2.99 -20.36 4.25
CA TRP A 9 -3.09 -19.65 2.98
C TRP A 9 -2.21 -20.29 1.88
N VAL A 10 -0.96 -20.62 2.18
CA VAL A 10 -0.08 -21.27 1.21
C VAL A 10 -0.61 -22.65 0.82
N SER A 11 -1.14 -23.41 1.79
CA SER A 11 -1.77 -24.71 1.54
C SER A 11 -2.96 -24.57 0.58
N HIS A 12 -3.80 -23.56 0.80
CA HIS A 12 -4.94 -23.26 -0.09
C HIS A 12 -4.47 -22.91 -1.51
N LEU A 13 -3.43 -22.09 -1.66
CA LEU A 13 -2.86 -21.71 -2.96
C LEU A 13 -2.34 -22.91 -3.75
N ILE A 14 -1.58 -23.80 -3.08
CA ILE A 14 -1.02 -25.01 -3.69
C ILE A 14 -2.14 -25.96 -4.14
N GLN A 15 -3.16 -26.18 -3.29
CA GLN A 15 -4.31 -27.03 -3.62
C GLN A 15 -5.11 -26.52 -4.82
N ASN A 16 -5.19 -25.21 -4.99
CA ASN A 16 -5.90 -24.57 -6.12
C ASN A 16 -4.98 -24.28 -7.32
N GLY A 17 -3.70 -24.65 -7.25
CA GLY A 17 -2.75 -24.50 -8.35
C GLY A 17 -2.47 -23.04 -8.75
N VAL A 18 -2.44 -22.12 -7.78
CA VAL A 18 -2.25 -20.68 -8.01
C VAL A 18 -1.12 -20.10 -7.16
N ILE A 19 -0.43 -19.07 -7.65
CA ILE A 19 0.76 -18.51 -6.98
C ILE A 19 0.43 -17.36 -6.02
N ASP A 20 -0.59 -16.53 -6.28
CA ASP A 20 -0.77 -15.30 -5.50
C ASP A 20 -2.18 -14.67 -5.58
N SER A 21 -3.25 -15.34 -5.14
CA SER A 21 -4.65 -14.82 -5.11
C SER A 21 -5.20 -14.24 -6.44
N TYR A 22 -4.38 -14.29 -7.49
CA TYR A 22 -4.60 -13.77 -8.81
C TYR A 22 -4.28 -14.91 -9.76
N ASN A 23 -4.96 -14.94 -10.90
CA ASN A 23 -5.12 -16.08 -11.84
C ASN A 23 -3.83 -16.67 -12.46
N SER A 24 -2.66 -16.44 -11.87
CA SER A 24 -1.38 -16.99 -12.27
C SER A 24 -1.28 -18.44 -11.79
N ALA A 25 -1.37 -19.36 -12.75
CA ALA A 25 -1.21 -20.78 -12.51
C ALA A 25 0.19 -21.11 -11.95
N ILE A 26 0.23 -22.10 -11.07
CA ILE A 26 1.46 -22.68 -10.57
C ILE A 26 2.19 -23.41 -11.70
N SER A 27 3.48 -23.11 -11.86
CA SER A 27 4.40 -23.86 -12.71
C SER A 27 5.42 -24.62 -11.86
N ASN A 28 6.10 -25.61 -12.44
CA ASN A 28 7.15 -26.38 -11.76
C ASN A 28 8.26 -25.49 -11.14
N HIS A 29 8.54 -24.34 -11.77
CA HIS A 29 9.58 -23.40 -11.31
C HIS A 29 9.09 -22.39 -10.26
N SER A 30 7.81 -22.46 -9.86
CA SER A 30 7.23 -21.50 -8.91
C SER A 30 7.89 -21.61 -7.56
N ARG A 31 8.29 -20.47 -6.99
CA ARG A 31 8.95 -20.42 -5.67
C ARG A 31 8.06 -20.95 -4.54
N ILE A 32 6.73 -20.92 -4.70
CA ILE A 32 5.78 -21.49 -3.73
C ILE A 32 5.94 -23.01 -3.55
N ASN A 33 6.41 -23.73 -4.58
CA ASN A 33 6.71 -25.17 -4.48
C ASN A 33 7.89 -25.47 -3.53
N LYS A 34 8.69 -24.45 -3.22
CA LYS A 34 9.82 -24.54 -2.27
C LYS A 34 9.43 -24.01 -0.89
N TRP A 35 8.15 -23.78 -0.63
CA TRP A 35 7.67 -23.32 0.67
C TRP A 35 7.76 -24.44 1.69
N ASP A 36 8.58 -24.23 2.72
CA ASP A 36 8.86 -25.16 3.81
C ASP A 36 8.32 -24.67 5.17
N GLY A 37 7.44 -23.65 5.15
CA GLY A 37 6.88 -23.04 6.35
C GLY A 37 7.71 -21.89 6.95
N LEU A 38 7.12 -21.15 7.88
CA LEU A 38 7.78 -20.06 8.60
C LEU A 38 8.39 -20.54 9.92
N SER A 39 9.69 -20.27 10.11
CA SER A 39 10.34 -20.45 11.42
C SER A 39 10.49 -19.14 12.17
N VAL A 40 10.47 -19.22 13.51
CA VAL A 40 10.65 -18.06 14.39
C VAL A 40 11.97 -17.32 14.11
N ALA A 41 13.06 -18.05 13.88
CA ALA A 41 14.38 -17.47 13.59
C ALA A 41 14.45 -16.72 12.24
N GLN A 42 13.62 -17.10 11.27
CA GLN A 42 13.53 -16.44 9.96
C GLN A 42 12.71 -15.16 10.01
N VAL A 43 11.83 -15.02 11.00
CA VAL A 43 10.89 -13.89 11.10
C VAL A 43 11.33 -12.91 12.17
N HIS A 44 11.66 -13.40 13.36
CA HIS A 44 12.37 -12.63 14.37
C HIS A 44 13.84 -12.61 13.97
N TRP A 45 14.24 -11.59 13.21
CA TRP A 45 15.63 -11.18 13.18
C TRP A 45 16.09 -11.12 14.63
N SER A 46 17.00 -12.01 15.03
CA SER A 46 17.58 -11.97 16.36
C SER A 46 18.27 -10.62 16.49
N SER A 47 17.61 -9.68 17.15
CA SER A 47 18.20 -8.37 17.42
C SER A 47 19.40 -8.62 18.32
N PRO A 48 20.53 -7.90 18.12
CA PRO A 48 21.64 -7.99 19.06
C PRO A 48 21.12 -7.67 20.46
N SER A 49 21.69 -8.31 21.47
CA SER A 49 21.44 -7.89 22.86
C SER A 49 21.74 -6.39 23.00
N LEU A 50 20.94 -5.71 23.83
CA LEU A 50 21.12 -4.29 24.18
C LEU A 50 22.60 -3.98 24.43
N GLY A 51 23.15 -3.03 23.67
CA GLY A 51 24.55 -2.58 23.80
C GLY A 51 25.55 -3.17 22.78
N ILE A 52 25.16 -4.13 21.93
CA ILE A 52 26.03 -4.66 20.86
C ILE A 52 25.65 -4.04 19.52
N GLN A 53 26.34 -2.97 19.13
CA GLN A 53 26.26 -2.42 17.79
C GLN A 53 27.20 -3.21 16.86
N SER A 54 26.67 -4.23 16.20
CA SER A 54 27.38 -4.89 15.08
C SER A 54 26.76 -4.45 13.75
N SER A 55 27.56 -4.35 12.70
CA SER A 55 27.06 -4.13 11.33
C SER A 55 26.29 -5.36 10.88
N LEU A 56 24.99 -5.41 11.18
CA LEU A 56 24.09 -6.47 10.76
C LEU A 56 23.75 -6.34 9.26
N HIS A 57 24.70 -6.72 8.40
CA HIS A 57 24.48 -6.73 6.95
C HIS A 57 24.82 -8.06 6.30
N SER A 58 24.12 -9.12 6.69
CA SER A 58 23.84 -10.15 5.70
C SER A 58 22.55 -10.89 6.05
N ALA A 59 21.40 -10.34 5.64
CA ALA A 59 20.16 -11.11 5.52
C ALA A 59 20.41 -12.43 4.77
N ILE A 60 21.34 -12.40 3.79
CA ILE A 60 21.78 -13.53 2.97
C ILE A 60 22.42 -14.66 3.79
N LYS A 61 23.04 -14.36 4.95
CA LYS A 61 23.62 -15.37 5.85
C LYS A 61 22.56 -16.28 6.48
N PHE A 62 21.37 -15.74 6.73
CA PHE A 62 20.29 -16.45 7.42
C PHE A 62 19.21 -16.95 6.47
N MET A 63 19.08 -16.31 5.31
CA MET A 63 18.03 -16.63 4.36
C MET A 63 18.46 -16.25 2.93
N PRO A 64 18.33 -17.16 1.95
CA PRO A 64 18.62 -16.80 0.57
C PRO A 64 17.63 -15.74 0.07
N LEU A 65 18.10 -14.84 -0.82
CA LEU A 65 17.31 -13.72 -1.33
C LEU A 65 15.93 -14.14 -1.85
N TRP A 66 15.85 -15.26 -2.58
CA TRP A 66 14.58 -15.74 -3.11
C TRP A 66 13.57 -16.05 -2.01
N ARG A 67 14.00 -16.57 -0.84
CA ARG A 67 13.12 -16.89 0.28
C ARG A 67 12.69 -15.60 0.98
N PHE A 68 13.61 -14.65 1.16
CA PHE A 68 13.30 -13.32 1.71
C PHE A 68 12.28 -12.56 0.86
N GLU A 69 12.37 -12.64 -0.47
CA GLU A 69 11.40 -12.04 -1.39
C GLU A 69 10.05 -12.79 -1.42
N THR A 70 10.04 -14.07 -1.02
CA THR A 70 8.87 -14.94 -1.09
C THR A 70 8.02 -14.86 0.18
N ILE A 71 8.65 -14.86 1.36
CA ILE A 71 7.97 -14.77 2.66
C ILE A 71 6.93 -13.63 2.74
N PRO A 72 7.26 -12.36 2.48
CA PRO A 72 6.32 -11.26 2.64
C PRO A 72 5.10 -11.34 1.69
N ARG A 73 5.17 -12.14 0.62
CA ARG A 73 4.03 -12.35 -0.29
C ARG A 73 2.95 -13.23 0.35
N TYR A 74 3.34 -14.15 1.23
CA TYR A 74 2.47 -15.16 1.81
C TYR A 74 2.12 -14.94 3.28
N ILE A 75 2.75 -13.97 3.94
CA ILE A 75 2.34 -13.58 5.30
C ILE A 75 0.86 -13.18 5.29
N ARG A 76 0.10 -13.73 6.24
CA ARG A 76 -1.29 -13.38 6.53
C ARG A 76 -1.44 -13.14 8.03
N THR A 77 -2.01 -12.00 8.38
CA THR A 77 -2.29 -11.63 9.78
C THR A 77 -3.66 -12.12 10.25
N PHE A 78 -4.49 -12.62 9.34
CA PHE A 78 -5.89 -13.00 9.56
C PHE A 78 -6.27 -14.28 8.82
N ASN A 79 -7.42 -14.86 9.17
CA ASN A 79 -7.96 -16.04 8.50
C ASN A 79 -8.46 -15.70 7.08
N HIS A 80 -7.77 -16.23 6.06
CA HIS A 80 -8.06 -15.97 4.65
C HIS A 80 -9.45 -16.45 4.20
N THR A 81 -10.06 -17.43 4.88
CA THR A 81 -11.38 -17.95 4.52
C THR A 81 -12.53 -16.99 4.83
N LEU A 82 -12.26 -15.91 5.57
CA LEU A 82 -13.26 -14.90 5.93
C LEU A 82 -13.45 -13.84 4.84
N LEU A 83 -12.55 -13.79 3.86
CA LEU A 83 -12.56 -12.83 2.76
C LEU A 83 -12.59 -13.56 1.43
N ASP A 84 -13.63 -13.35 0.64
CA ASP A 84 -13.61 -13.65 -0.78
C ASP A 84 -12.96 -12.48 -1.53
N LEU A 85 -11.67 -12.60 -1.84
CA LEU A 85 -10.94 -11.56 -2.60
C LEU A 85 -11.48 -11.33 -4.02
N GLY A 86 -12.34 -12.21 -4.54
CA GLY A 86 -13.07 -12.02 -5.78
C GLY A 86 -14.27 -11.08 -5.66
N ASN A 87 -14.83 -10.95 -4.45
CA ASN A 87 -15.96 -10.09 -4.13
C ASN A 87 -15.48 -8.67 -3.76
N GLU A 88 -16.06 -7.65 -4.41
CA GLU A 88 -15.74 -6.25 -4.12
C GLU A 88 -16.22 -5.80 -2.74
N GLU A 89 -17.26 -6.43 -2.19
CA GLU A 89 -17.73 -6.19 -0.82
C GLU A 89 -16.70 -6.61 0.23
N ASP A 90 -15.88 -7.62 -0.06
CA ASP A 90 -14.88 -8.14 0.87
C ASP A 90 -13.53 -7.42 0.77
N LEU A 91 -13.32 -6.61 -0.28
CA LEU A 91 -12.17 -5.68 -0.33
C LEU A 91 -12.19 -4.70 0.85
N LEU A 92 -13.39 -4.33 1.30
CA LEU A 92 -13.60 -3.45 2.45
C LEU A 92 -13.13 -4.09 3.76
N LYS A 93 -13.30 -5.41 3.88
CA LYS A 93 -12.92 -6.18 5.06
C LYS A 93 -11.42 -6.42 5.16
N VAL A 94 -10.63 -6.09 4.14
CA VAL A 94 -9.15 -6.22 4.18
C VAL A 94 -8.55 -5.35 5.30
N PHE A 95 -9.09 -4.15 5.51
CA PHE A 95 -8.66 -3.29 6.62
C PHE A 95 -9.12 -3.83 7.97
N GLN A 96 -10.37 -4.29 8.05
CA GLN A 96 -10.90 -4.94 9.25
C GLN A 96 -10.12 -6.19 9.63
N ALA A 97 -9.53 -6.88 8.66
CA ALA A 97 -8.71 -8.05 8.90
C ALA A 97 -7.41 -7.73 9.67
N ALA A 98 -6.96 -6.47 9.64
CA ALA A 98 -5.84 -6.00 10.46
C ALA A 98 -6.26 -5.50 11.85
N GLU A 99 -7.55 -5.27 12.11
CA GLU A 99 -8.05 -4.71 13.39
C GLU A 99 -7.58 -5.49 14.62
N PRO A 100 -7.68 -6.84 14.68
CA PRO A 100 -7.22 -7.57 15.86
C PRO A 100 -5.73 -7.37 16.18
N TRP A 101 -4.91 -7.16 15.14
CA TRP A 101 -3.49 -6.85 15.30
C TRP A 101 -3.26 -5.40 15.68
N SER A 102 -4.00 -4.47 15.05
CA SER A 102 -3.99 -3.06 15.39
C SER A 102 -4.32 -2.84 16.87
N ASP A 103 -5.42 -3.43 17.35
CA ASP A 103 -5.86 -3.38 18.74
C ASP A 103 -4.80 -3.91 19.70
N LEU A 104 -4.20 -5.06 19.35
CA LEU A 104 -3.14 -5.66 20.17
C LEU A 104 -1.91 -4.74 20.25
N ILE A 105 -1.46 -4.20 19.11
CA ILE A 105 -0.30 -3.31 19.04
C ILE A 105 -0.58 -2.03 19.82
N GLN A 106 -1.75 -1.42 19.66
CA GLN A 106 -2.15 -0.22 20.39
C GLN A 106 -2.20 -0.48 21.90
N LYS A 107 -2.82 -1.60 22.32
CA LYS A 107 -2.90 -2.01 23.72
C LYS A 107 -1.52 -2.21 24.34
N VAL A 108 -0.62 -2.94 23.68
CA VAL A 108 0.74 -3.17 24.17
C VAL A 108 1.55 -1.88 24.18
N SER A 109 1.43 -1.05 23.14
CA SER A 109 2.13 0.24 23.05
C SER A 109 1.74 1.17 24.20
N ALA A 110 0.44 1.24 24.53
CA ALA A 110 -0.06 2.02 25.67
C ALA A 110 0.40 1.48 27.03
N GLN A 111 0.73 0.18 27.13
CA GLN A 111 1.31 -0.40 28.36
C GLN A 111 2.81 -0.13 28.49
N LEU A 112 3.53 -0.02 27.37
CA LEU A 112 4.97 0.18 27.35
C LEU A 112 5.40 1.64 27.56
N TYR A 113 4.49 2.59 27.39
CA TYR A 113 4.80 4.01 27.43
C TYR A 113 3.76 4.81 28.20
N ILE A 114 4.23 5.60 29.17
CA ILE A 114 3.42 6.60 29.88
C ILE A 114 3.77 7.97 29.28
N PRO A 115 2.82 8.64 28.59
CA PRO A 115 3.09 9.95 28.01
C PRO A 115 3.27 11.02 29.09
N GLY A 116 4.08 12.04 28.77
CA GLY A 116 4.15 13.28 29.56
C GLY A 116 2.95 14.20 29.29
N ASN A 117 3.03 15.44 29.78
CA ASN A 117 1.91 16.38 29.73
C ASN A 117 1.65 17.00 28.34
N ASN A 118 2.58 16.85 27.40
CA ASN A 118 2.49 17.46 26.07
C ASN A 118 2.33 16.36 25.03
N VAL A 119 1.08 16.13 24.61
CA VAL A 119 0.73 15.20 23.54
C VAL A 119 0.25 16.02 22.34
N THR A 120 0.81 15.73 21.17
CA THR A 120 0.35 16.27 19.89
C THR A 120 -0.30 15.16 19.09
N VAL A 121 -1.45 15.45 18.50
CA VAL A 121 -2.14 14.53 17.58
C VAL A 121 -1.98 15.10 16.18
N ASP A 122 -1.52 14.26 15.27
CA ASP A 122 -1.41 14.58 13.84
C ASP A 122 -1.80 13.35 13.02
N GLU A 123 -2.12 13.56 11.75
CA GLU A 123 -2.45 12.51 10.79
C GLU A 123 -1.20 12.05 10.03
N CYS A 124 -1.04 10.74 9.85
CA CYS A 124 -0.05 10.19 8.94
C CYS A 124 -0.79 9.57 7.75
N MET A 125 -0.50 10.05 6.54
CA MET A 125 -1.09 9.51 5.32
C MET A 125 -0.04 9.03 4.34
N GLY A 126 -0.20 7.78 3.89
CA GLY A 126 0.61 7.17 2.85
C GLY A 126 -0.12 7.06 1.51
N THR A 127 0.65 6.84 0.44
CA THR A 127 0.07 6.47 -0.85
C THR A 127 -0.36 5.00 -0.84
N ALA A 128 -1.48 4.70 -1.50
CA ALA A 128 -1.97 3.35 -1.64
C ALA A 128 -1.34 2.65 -2.86
N ARG A 129 -1.05 1.36 -2.74
CA ARG A 129 -0.67 0.53 -3.90
C ARG A 129 -1.94 0.00 -4.58
N PRO A 130 -1.90 -0.33 -5.89
CA PRO A 130 -3.05 -0.88 -6.60
C PRO A 130 -3.59 -2.20 -6.03
N ASN A 131 -2.79 -2.92 -5.23
CA ASN A 131 -3.16 -4.18 -4.60
C ASN A 131 -3.57 -4.01 -3.12
N CYS A 132 -3.70 -2.78 -2.60
CA CYS A 132 -4.06 -2.50 -1.21
C CYS A 132 -5.58 -2.33 -1.03
N GLY A 133 -6.40 -3.20 -1.61
CA GLY A 133 -7.87 -3.10 -1.50
C GLY A 133 -8.49 -1.94 -2.30
N ILE A 134 -7.82 -1.47 -3.35
CA ILE A 134 -8.34 -0.44 -4.26
C ILE A 134 -9.32 -1.06 -5.25
N THR A 135 -10.38 -0.33 -5.62
CA THR A 135 -11.39 -0.74 -6.61
C THR A 135 -10.75 -1.15 -7.94
N LYS A 136 -11.36 -2.13 -8.61
CA LYS A 136 -10.90 -2.60 -9.93
C LYS A 136 -10.80 -1.46 -10.94
N GLU A 137 -11.72 -0.50 -10.86
CA GLU A 137 -11.71 0.69 -11.71
C GLU A 137 -10.42 1.50 -11.55
N LEU A 138 -10.09 1.93 -10.33
CA LEU A 138 -8.90 2.75 -10.09
C LEU A 138 -7.60 1.96 -10.34
N LYS A 139 -7.61 0.65 -10.06
CA LYS A 139 -6.50 -0.25 -10.39
C LYS A 139 -6.25 -0.30 -11.90
N LEU A 140 -7.30 -0.42 -12.72
CA LEU A 140 -7.21 -0.43 -14.17
C LEU A 140 -6.64 0.88 -14.72
N VAL A 141 -7.15 2.02 -14.24
CA VAL A 141 -6.68 3.35 -14.65
C VAL A 141 -5.21 3.54 -14.27
N LYS A 142 -4.81 3.15 -13.06
CA LYS A 142 -3.41 3.21 -12.60
C LYS A 142 -2.48 2.32 -13.43
N GLY A 143 -2.95 1.16 -13.88
CA GLY A 143 -2.20 0.29 -14.79
C GLY A 143 -1.96 0.93 -16.16
N LYS A 144 -3.00 1.57 -16.71
CA LYS A 144 -2.93 2.28 -18.01
C LYS A 144 -2.13 3.58 -17.96
N ASP A 145 -1.95 4.17 -16.78
CA ASP A 145 -1.18 5.41 -16.61
C ASP A 145 0.27 5.28 -17.08
N LYS A 146 0.92 4.12 -16.94
CA LYS A 146 2.29 3.97 -17.48
C LYS A 146 2.37 4.19 -18.99
N ALA A 147 1.29 3.94 -19.72
CA ALA A 147 1.22 4.03 -21.18
C ALA A 147 0.63 5.36 -21.70
N GLY A 148 0.41 6.36 -20.85
CA GLY A 148 -0.27 7.60 -21.30
C GLY A 148 -1.80 7.50 -21.31
N ALA A 149 -2.37 6.33 -21.01
CA ALA A 149 -3.74 5.99 -21.36
C ALA A 149 -4.70 5.92 -20.15
N SER A 150 -4.38 6.63 -19.06
CA SER A 150 -5.27 6.72 -17.89
C SER A 150 -6.54 7.54 -18.18
N GLY A 151 -6.51 8.45 -19.16
CA GLY A 151 -7.63 9.34 -19.48
C GLY A 151 -7.79 10.50 -18.48
N PHE A 152 -6.90 10.63 -17.50
CA PHE A 152 -6.91 11.73 -16.55
C PHE A 152 -6.14 12.93 -17.09
N LYS A 153 -6.75 14.11 -16.99
CA LYS A 153 -6.02 15.38 -17.15
C LYS A 153 -5.13 15.62 -15.94
N TYR A 154 -4.06 16.39 -16.13
CA TYR A 154 -3.20 16.78 -15.02
C TYR A 154 -3.99 17.51 -13.93
N ASN A 155 -3.65 17.23 -12.68
CA ASN A 155 -4.30 17.67 -11.46
C ASN A 155 -5.76 17.23 -11.28
N LYS A 156 -6.30 16.34 -12.12
CA LYS A 156 -7.65 15.82 -11.94
C LYS A 156 -7.69 14.81 -10.80
N VAL A 157 -8.76 14.85 -10.02
CA VAL A 157 -9.07 13.88 -8.97
C VAL A 157 -10.34 13.11 -9.31
N LYS A 158 -10.33 11.83 -8.98
CA LYS A 158 -11.50 10.97 -8.90
C LYS A 158 -11.50 10.31 -7.53
N SER A 159 -12.63 10.32 -6.84
CA SER A 159 -12.81 9.65 -5.56
C SER A 159 -13.95 8.65 -5.67
N ILE A 160 -13.75 7.46 -5.09
CA ILE A 160 -14.77 6.42 -4.99
C ILE A 160 -14.80 6.00 -3.52
N PRO A 161 -15.90 6.24 -2.78
CA PRO A 161 -16.01 5.73 -1.42
C PRO A 161 -16.11 4.20 -1.43
N THR A 162 -15.69 3.57 -0.35
CA THR A 162 -16.03 2.17 -0.05
C THR A 162 -17.54 1.99 0.09
N ILE A 163 -18.00 0.74 0.03
CA ILE A 163 -19.44 0.42 0.08
C ILE A 163 -20.10 0.86 1.40
N ASP A 164 -19.36 0.83 2.51
CA ASP A 164 -19.80 1.36 3.80
C ASP A 164 -19.67 2.90 3.93
N GLY A 165 -19.07 3.56 2.95
CA GLY A 165 -18.82 5.00 2.95
C GLY A 165 -17.72 5.46 3.91
N LEU A 166 -16.99 4.56 4.58
CA LEU A 166 -16.03 4.93 5.63
C LEU A 166 -14.66 5.35 5.09
N VAL A 167 -14.26 4.86 3.92
CA VAL A 167 -12.94 5.14 3.33
C VAL A 167 -13.10 5.67 1.90
N ALA A 168 -12.52 6.83 1.63
CA ALA A 168 -12.40 7.39 0.29
C ALA A 168 -11.19 6.79 -0.44
N GLN A 169 -11.42 6.21 -1.62
CA GLN A 169 -10.37 5.76 -2.52
C GLN A 169 -10.13 6.82 -3.59
N ILE A 170 -9.02 7.55 -3.44
CA ILE A 170 -8.76 8.77 -4.21
C ILE A 170 -7.66 8.51 -5.23
N ALA A 171 -7.95 8.78 -6.50
CA ALA A 171 -6.97 8.84 -7.57
C ALA A 171 -6.73 10.30 -7.96
N TRP A 172 -5.47 10.73 -7.93
CA TRP A 172 -5.04 12.07 -8.35
C TRP A 172 -3.99 11.97 -9.44
N LYS A 173 -4.19 12.71 -10.53
CA LYS A 173 -3.21 12.74 -11.62
C LYS A 173 -2.19 13.84 -11.38
N ASP A 174 -0.99 13.46 -10.98
CA ASP A 174 0.20 14.31 -11.04
C ASP A 174 1.07 13.88 -12.23
N ASN A 175 2.40 13.88 -12.11
CA ASN A 175 3.29 13.27 -13.11
C ASN A 175 2.89 11.80 -13.38
N SER A 176 2.62 11.06 -12.31
CA SER A 176 1.96 9.75 -12.36
C SER A 176 0.62 9.81 -11.62
N LEU A 177 -0.29 8.88 -11.92
CA LEU A 177 -1.53 8.75 -11.18
C LEU A 177 -1.24 8.26 -9.76
N VAL A 178 -1.46 9.06 -8.74
CA VAL A 178 -1.26 8.69 -7.33
C VAL A 178 -2.58 8.17 -6.77
N LEU A 179 -2.51 7.10 -5.96
CA LEU A 179 -3.66 6.55 -5.24
C LEU A 179 -3.52 6.83 -3.76
N PHE A 180 -4.62 7.15 -3.10
CA PHE A 180 -4.73 7.33 -1.65
C PHE A 180 -5.94 6.56 -1.12
N LEU A 181 -5.84 6.18 0.14
CA LEU A 181 -6.97 5.74 0.95
C LEU A 181 -7.05 6.71 2.12
N SER A 182 -8.22 7.29 2.35
CA SER A 182 -8.38 8.28 3.42
C SER A 182 -9.73 8.12 4.10
N THR A 183 -9.72 8.22 5.43
CA THR A 183 -10.93 8.37 6.26
C THR A 183 -11.23 9.83 6.56
N VAL A 184 -10.29 10.74 6.27
CA VAL A 184 -10.36 12.17 6.61
C VAL A 184 -10.77 13.00 5.39
N TYR A 185 -10.15 12.73 4.24
CA TYR A 185 -10.38 13.47 3.01
C TYR A 185 -11.28 12.69 2.08
N SER A 186 -12.27 13.37 1.50
CA SER A 186 -13.15 12.80 0.47
C SER A 186 -12.54 12.91 -0.92
N GLY A 187 -11.56 13.80 -1.13
CA GLY A 187 -10.98 14.10 -2.43
C GLY A 187 -11.85 15.02 -3.30
N ALA A 188 -12.84 15.69 -2.69
CA ALA A 188 -13.72 16.65 -3.34
C ALA A 188 -12.97 17.89 -3.88
N ASP A 189 -13.62 18.63 -4.78
CA ASP A 189 -13.02 19.78 -5.46
C ASP A 189 -12.83 21.01 -4.55
N ASP A 190 -13.53 21.07 -3.42
CA ASP A 190 -13.33 22.07 -2.36
C ASP A 190 -12.18 21.70 -1.39
N GLN A 191 -11.77 20.43 -1.36
CA GLN A 191 -10.61 19.95 -0.60
C GLN A 191 -9.30 20.13 -1.42
N ARG A 192 -8.96 21.39 -1.65
CA ARG A 192 -7.77 21.79 -2.41
C ARG A 192 -6.90 22.76 -1.61
N THR A 193 -5.60 22.55 -1.66
CA THR A 193 -4.60 23.43 -1.06
C THR A 193 -3.75 24.06 -2.16
N LEU A 194 -3.59 25.39 -2.14
CA LEU A 194 -2.69 26.08 -3.06
C LEU A 194 -1.24 25.71 -2.74
N LYS A 195 -0.52 25.18 -3.74
CA LYS A 195 0.90 24.86 -3.61
C LYS A 195 1.69 25.36 -4.80
N ARG A 196 2.91 25.82 -4.52
CA ARG A 196 3.89 26.23 -5.54
C ARG A 196 4.54 24.97 -6.11
N ARG A 197 4.32 24.71 -7.40
CA ARG A 197 4.72 23.46 -8.05
C ARG A 197 5.69 23.72 -9.19
N LYS A 198 6.77 22.95 -9.25
CA LYS A 198 7.64 22.88 -10.42
C LYS A 198 6.98 22.01 -11.49
N LYS A 199 7.09 22.40 -12.76
CA LYS A 199 6.65 21.61 -13.91
C LYS A 199 7.35 20.24 -13.84
N PRO A 200 6.61 19.12 -13.77
CA PRO A 200 7.21 17.80 -13.77
C PRO A 200 8.00 17.52 -15.06
N ALA A 201 8.96 16.58 -14.99
CA ALA A 201 9.79 16.23 -16.12
C ALA A 201 8.96 15.63 -17.27
N ASP A 202 9.11 16.22 -18.45
CA ASP A 202 8.25 15.98 -19.61
C ASP A 202 8.72 14.79 -20.47
N LYS A 203 8.93 13.63 -19.85
CA LYS A 203 9.54 12.46 -20.52
C LYS A 203 8.52 11.34 -20.70
N GLY A 204 7.87 11.29 -21.87
CA GLY A 204 7.08 10.14 -22.33
C GLY A 204 5.60 10.45 -22.58
N ALA A 205 4.77 9.40 -22.66
CA ALA A 205 3.35 9.48 -23.07
C ALA A 205 2.43 10.29 -22.10
N GLN A 206 2.96 10.72 -20.96
CA GLN A 206 2.26 11.49 -19.92
C GLN A 206 2.52 13.00 -19.99
N SER A 207 3.28 13.45 -21.00
CA SER A 207 3.71 14.83 -21.20
C SER A 207 2.56 15.80 -21.51
N LYS A 208 1.68 15.39 -22.41
CA LYS A 208 0.65 16.25 -23.00
C LYS A 208 -0.25 16.93 -21.94
N PRO A 209 -0.83 16.23 -20.95
CA PRO A 209 -1.65 16.87 -19.92
C PRO A 209 -0.87 17.86 -19.02
N ILE A 210 0.43 17.61 -18.81
CA ILE A 210 1.31 18.49 -18.03
C ILE A 210 1.57 19.78 -18.80
N GLN A 211 1.87 19.66 -20.10
CA GLN A 211 2.09 20.82 -20.97
C GLN A 211 0.82 21.68 -21.08
N GLU A 212 -0.36 21.08 -21.20
CA GLU A 212 -1.64 21.79 -21.19
C GLU A 212 -1.85 22.63 -19.91
N THR A 213 -1.31 22.20 -18.77
CA THR A 213 -1.49 22.90 -17.48
C THR A 213 -0.43 23.96 -17.20
N PHE A 214 0.83 23.66 -17.48
CA PHE A 214 1.96 24.54 -17.17
C PHE A 214 2.36 25.46 -18.33
N GLY A 215 2.07 25.07 -19.57
CA GLY A 215 2.60 25.74 -20.76
C GLY A 215 4.14 25.79 -20.72
N ASP A 216 4.68 26.98 -20.98
CA ASP A 216 6.12 27.27 -20.94
C ASP A 216 6.61 27.65 -19.53
N VAL A 217 5.71 27.75 -18.55
CA VAL A 217 6.04 28.19 -17.20
C VAL A 217 6.64 27.04 -16.38
N ALA A 218 7.86 27.24 -15.87
CA ALA A 218 8.56 26.24 -15.07
C ALA A 218 8.00 26.06 -13.65
N ILE A 219 7.34 27.08 -13.08
CA ILE A 219 6.76 27.04 -11.74
C ILE A 219 5.38 27.69 -11.75
N LYS A 220 4.37 27.00 -11.24
CA LYS A 220 2.99 27.51 -11.15
C LYS A 220 2.41 27.26 -9.77
N VAL A 221 1.62 28.20 -9.26
CA VAL A 221 0.80 27.97 -8.06
C VAL A 221 -0.48 27.32 -8.54
N ILE A 222 -0.75 26.10 -8.07
CA ILE A 222 -1.93 25.33 -8.45
C ILE A 222 -2.63 24.76 -7.21
N PRO A 223 -3.98 24.69 -7.22
CA PRO A 223 -4.73 24.03 -6.16
C PRO A 223 -4.60 22.50 -6.30
N ILE A 224 -3.80 21.87 -5.45
CA ILE A 224 -3.66 20.41 -5.42
C ILE A 224 -4.61 19.80 -4.38
N PRO A 225 -5.04 18.53 -4.51
CA PRO A 225 -5.78 17.84 -3.46
C PRO A 225 -5.09 17.94 -2.10
N THR A 226 -5.83 18.37 -1.07
CA THR A 226 -5.32 18.51 0.31
C THR A 226 -4.78 17.19 0.85
N VAL A 227 -5.39 16.06 0.48
CA VAL A 227 -4.91 14.70 0.81
C VAL A 227 -3.45 14.45 0.38
N SER A 228 -2.94 15.17 -0.61
CA SER A 228 -1.55 15.05 -1.08
C SER A 228 -0.55 15.94 -0.35
N THR A 229 -1.01 16.83 0.53
CA THR A 229 -0.13 17.80 1.20
C THR A 229 0.77 17.18 2.25
N PRO A 230 0.28 16.32 3.18
CA PRO A 230 1.16 15.69 4.18
C PRO A 230 2.29 14.91 3.51
N TYR A 231 1.99 14.19 2.42
CA TYR A 231 2.97 13.41 1.65
C TYR A 231 4.07 14.25 0.97
N ASN A 232 3.80 15.50 0.60
CA ASN A 232 4.76 16.33 -0.15
C ASN A 232 5.55 17.30 0.75
N ASP A 233 5.12 17.46 2.00
CA ASP A 233 5.76 18.35 2.98
C ASP A 233 6.64 17.59 3.99
N GLU A 234 6.64 16.24 3.97
CA GLU A 234 7.68 15.37 4.57
C GLU A 234 9.01 15.44 3.81
#